data_AF-A0AAJ4XW52-F1
#
_entry.id   AF-A0AAJ4XW52-F1
#
_cell.length_a   1.000
_cell.length_b   1.000
_cell.length_c   1.000
_cell.angle_alpha   90.00
_cell.angle_beta   90.00
_cell.angle_gamma   90.00
#
_symmetry.space_group_name_H-M   'P 1'
#
loop_
_entity.id
_entity.type
_entity.pdbx_description
1 polymer ?
#
loop_
_entity_poly.entity_id
_entity_poly.type
_entity_poly.pdbx_seq_one_letter_code
_entity_poly.pdbx_strand_id
1 'polypeptide(L)'
;MTDLKIVTSDVTKMASTFHTEAKFYAKLHTSVSPAVAKSGDDGLDHTIQSMMDAISGLHARLAGRIEEHGDLLDAAVKHLTHRDIDVHGLFEDLMG
;
A
#
# COMPACT_ATOMS: atom_id res chain seq x y z
N MET A 1 -8.64 -12.98 -24.91
CA MET A 1 -8.40 -11.55 -24.61
C MET A 1 -9.35 -10.98 -23.56
N THR A 2 -10.65 -11.36 -23.53
CA THR A 2 -11.61 -10.88 -22.51
C THR A 2 -11.16 -11.17 -21.08
N ASP A 3 -10.63 -12.36 -20.81
CA ASP A 3 -10.17 -12.75 -19.47
C ASP A 3 -8.97 -11.92 -18.98
N LEU A 4 -7.99 -11.64 -19.85
CA LEU A 4 -6.84 -10.82 -19.46
C LEU A 4 -7.25 -9.38 -19.16
N LYS A 5 -8.20 -8.81 -19.92
CA LYS A 5 -8.74 -7.47 -19.64
C LYS A 5 -9.48 -7.42 -18.30
N ILE A 6 -10.24 -8.47 -17.96
CA ILE A 6 -10.91 -8.59 -16.66
C ILE A 6 -9.88 -8.66 -15.55
N VAL A 7 -8.89 -9.55 -15.66
CA VAL A 7 -7.82 -9.70 -14.66
C VAL A 7 -7.07 -8.38 -14.46
N THR A 8 -6.66 -7.72 -15.54
CA THR A 8 -5.96 -6.42 -15.44
C THR A 8 -6.84 -5.35 -14.79
N SER A 9 -8.14 -5.33 -15.09
CA SER A 9 -9.08 -4.40 -14.45
C SER A 9 -9.21 -4.64 -12.94
N ASP A 10 -9.31 -5.89 -12.52
CA ASP A 10 -9.46 -6.23 -11.10
C ASP A 10 -8.17 -5.98 -10.31
N VAL A 11 -7.00 -6.28 -10.89
CA VAL A 11 -5.70 -5.95 -10.27
C VAL A 11 -5.53 -4.43 -10.15
N THR A 12 -5.96 -3.66 -11.16
CA THR A 12 -5.94 -2.19 -11.11
C THR A 12 -6.84 -1.66 -9.99
N LYS A 13 -8.05 -2.21 -9.84
CA LYS A 13 -8.94 -1.82 -8.73
C LYS A 13 -8.31 -2.15 -7.38
N MET A 14 -7.69 -3.33 -7.25
CA MET A 14 -7.04 -3.75 -6.02
C MET A 14 -5.87 -2.82 -5.66
N ALA A 15 -5.04 -2.44 -6.62
CA ALA A 15 -3.98 -1.43 -6.42
C ALA A 15 -4.56 -0.12 -5.86
N SER A 16 -5.61 0.40 -6.50
CA SER A 16 -6.31 1.60 -6.04
C SER A 16 -6.86 1.48 -4.61
N THR A 17 -7.41 0.31 -4.26
CA THR A 17 -7.87 0.03 -2.89
C THR A 17 -6.71 0.06 -1.90
N PHE A 18 -5.57 -0.59 -2.21
CA PHE A 18 -4.39 -0.56 -1.33
C PHE A 18 -3.90 0.87 -1.08
N HIS A 19 -3.76 1.70 -2.12
CA HIS A 19 -3.37 3.10 -1.95
C HIS A 19 -4.37 3.92 -1.13
N THR A 20 -5.66 3.66 -1.30
CA THR A 20 -6.72 4.35 -0.55
C THR A 20 -6.67 3.97 0.92
N GLU A 21 -6.57 2.67 1.20
CA GLU A 21 -6.51 2.14 2.56
C GLU A 21 -5.20 2.51 3.27
N ALA A 22 -4.06 2.57 2.57
CA ALA A 22 -2.82 3.07 3.13
C ALA A 22 -2.95 4.51 3.63
N LYS A 23 -3.57 5.39 2.81
CA LYS A 23 -3.84 6.78 3.18
C LYS A 23 -4.86 6.89 4.30
N PHE A 24 -5.89 6.05 4.29
CA PHE A 24 -6.89 6.03 5.36
C PHE A 24 -6.26 5.57 6.68
N TYR A 25 -5.52 4.47 6.64
CA TYR A 25 -4.82 3.92 7.80
C TYR A 25 -3.84 4.94 8.38
N ALA A 26 -3.00 5.57 7.55
CA ALA A 26 -2.06 6.59 8.00
C ALA A 26 -2.73 7.78 8.71
N LYS A 27 -3.97 8.14 8.36
CA LYS A 27 -4.72 9.21 9.04
C LYS A 27 -5.16 8.83 10.46
N LEU A 28 -5.22 7.54 10.79
CA LEU A 28 -5.55 7.07 12.13
C LEU A 28 -4.39 7.27 13.12
N HIS A 29 -3.21 7.69 12.66
CA HIS A 29 -2.03 7.93 13.49
C HIS A 29 -2.31 8.77 14.74
N THR A 30 -3.08 9.85 14.58
CA THR A 30 -3.44 10.75 15.68
C THR A 30 -4.33 10.10 16.75
N SER A 31 -5.07 9.05 16.38
CA SER A 31 -5.92 8.28 17.30
C SER A 31 -5.14 7.21 18.07
N VAL A 32 -4.01 6.73 17.53
CA VAL A 32 -3.21 5.66 18.14
C VAL A 32 -1.96 6.18 18.86
N SER A 33 -1.61 7.44 18.68
CA SER A 33 -0.50 8.11 19.37
C SER A 33 -0.97 9.43 20.00
N PRO A 34 -1.90 9.39 20.99
CA PRO A 34 -2.34 10.58 21.69
C PRO A 34 -1.19 11.20 22.51
N ALA A 35 -1.31 12.49 22.83
CA ALA A 35 -0.33 13.17 23.66
C ALA A 35 -0.23 12.51 25.05
N VAL A 36 1.00 12.26 25.48
CA VAL A 36 1.29 11.71 26.81
C VAL A 36 1.13 12.83 27.85
N ALA A 37 0.20 12.65 28.78
CA ALA A 37 0.08 13.52 29.95
C ALA A 37 1.19 13.18 30.95
N LYS A 38 1.80 14.21 31.56
CA LYS A 38 2.80 14.01 32.62
C LYS A 38 2.17 13.34 33.83
N SER A 39 2.76 12.23 34.27
CA SER A 39 2.36 11.51 35.48
C SER A 39 2.97 12.11 36.75
N GLY A 40 4.05 12.89 36.62
CA GLY A 40 4.83 13.42 37.74
C GLY A 40 5.98 12.49 38.17
N ASP A 41 6.14 11.34 37.53
CA ASP A 41 7.29 10.44 37.65
C ASP A 41 8.05 10.39 36.32
N ASP A 42 9.30 10.85 36.31
CA ASP A 42 10.11 10.97 35.09
C ASP A 42 10.41 9.60 34.44
N GLY A 43 10.55 8.54 35.25
CA GLY A 43 10.83 7.19 34.75
C GLY A 43 9.60 6.55 34.09
N LEU A 44 8.44 6.77 34.69
CA LEU A 44 7.15 6.37 34.14
C LEU A 44 6.85 7.16 32.85
N ASP A 45 7.06 8.47 32.85
CA ASP A 45 6.86 9.33 31.68
C ASP A 45 7.76 8.88 30.51
N HIS A 46 9.04 8.59 30.76
CA HIS A 46 9.97 8.05 29.75
C HIS A 46 9.50 6.71 29.17
N THR A 47 9.02 5.82 30.04
CA THR A 47 8.54 4.48 29.63
C THR A 47 7.31 4.60 28.76
N ILE A 48 6.34 5.44 29.15
CA ILE A 48 5.14 5.70 28.36
C ILE A 48 5.51 6.30 27.00
N GLN A 49 6.42 7.29 26.98
CA GLN A 49 6.88 7.89 25.73
C GLN A 49 7.51 6.85 24.80
N SER A 50 8.38 5.99 25.32
CA SER A 50 9.03 4.93 24.54
C SER A 50 8.02 3.95 23.91
N MET A 51 6.96 3.60 24.66
CA MET A 51 5.88 2.76 24.15
C MET A 51 5.08 3.47 23.06
N MET A 52 4.77 4.76 23.23
CA MET A 52 4.06 5.55 22.21
C MET A 52 4.89 5.68 20.93
N ASP A 53 6.19 5.92 21.04
CA ASP A 53 7.10 5.97 19.88
C ASP A 53 7.13 4.64 19.13
N ALA A 54 7.13 3.52 19.86
CA ALA A 54 7.07 2.19 19.25
C ALA A 54 5.74 1.94 18.51
N ILE A 55 4.60 2.30 19.11
CA ILE A 55 3.27 2.19 18.48
C ILE A 55 3.18 3.07 17.23
N SER A 56 3.64 4.32 17.33
CA SER A 56 3.72 5.28 16.24
C SER A 56 4.56 4.73 15.08
N GLY A 57 5.75 4.18 15.37
CA GLY A 57 6.63 3.57 14.38
C GLY A 57 6.03 2.33 13.72
N LEU A 58 5.37 1.46 14.49
CA LEU A 58 4.68 0.28 13.95
C LEU A 58 3.53 0.68 13.03
N HIS A 59 2.74 1.68 13.42
CA HIS A 59 1.65 2.21 12.60
C HIS A 59 2.17 2.77 11.26
N ALA A 60 3.20 3.60 11.29
CA ALA A 60 3.80 4.16 10.08
C ALA A 60 4.36 3.06 9.15
N ARG A 61 5.00 2.03 9.71
CA ARG A 61 5.51 0.88 8.94
C ARG A 61 4.39 0.10 8.29
N LEU A 62 3.29 -0.16 9.00
CA LEU A 62 2.16 -0.88 8.42
C LEU A 62 1.50 -0.08 7.30
N ALA A 63 1.32 1.24 7.48
CA ALA A 63 0.84 2.11 6.41
C ALA A 63 1.72 2.01 5.15
N GLY A 64 3.05 2.07 5.33
CA GLY A 64 4.01 1.93 4.24
C GLY A 64 3.95 0.57 3.54
N ARG A 65 3.75 -0.53 4.28
CA ARG A 65 3.60 -1.87 3.71
C ARG A 65 2.31 -2.02 2.89
N ILE A 66 1.21 -1.38 3.32
CA ILE A 66 -0.03 -1.36 2.55
C ILE A 66 0.17 -0.60 1.24
N GLU A 67 0.85 0.56 1.28
CA GLU A 67 1.18 1.35 0.09
C GLU A 67 2.08 0.56 -0.89
N GLU A 68 3.13 -0.09 -0.38
CA GLU A 68 4.04 -0.94 -1.17
C GLU A 68 3.30 -2.05 -1.92
N HIS A 69 2.27 -2.64 -1.31
CA HIS A 69 1.44 -3.61 -2.02
C HIS A 69 0.64 -3.00 -3.17
N GLY A 70 0.20 -1.75 -3.06
CA GLY A 70 -0.37 -0.99 -4.18
C GLY A 70 0.64 -0.83 -5.32
N ASP A 71 1.86 -0.40 -5.01
CA ASP A 71 2.94 -0.22 -6.00
C ASP A 71 3.27 -1.52 -6.75
N LEU A 72 3.32 -2.65 -6.02
CA LEU A 72 3.58 -3.96 -6.61
C LEU A 72 2.46 -4.40 -7.57
N LEU A 73 1.20 -4.09 -7.26
CA LEU A 73 0.06 -4.39 -8.11
C LEU A 73 0.05 -3.51 -9.36
N ASP A 74 0.38 -2.23 -9.22
CA ASP A 74 0.56 -1.32 -10.35
C ASP A 74 1.68 -1.80 -11.29
N ALA A 75 2.80 -2.28 -10.73
CA ALA A 75 3.86 -2.89 -11.51
C ALA A 75 3.36 -4.13 -12.27
N ALA A 76 2.59 -5.01 -11.61
CA ALA A 76 2.01 -6.19 -12.24
C ALA A 76 1.07 -5.84 -13.41
N VAL A 77 0.22 -4.81 -13.26
CA VAL A 77 -0.67 -4.32 -14.33
C VAL A 77 0.13 -3.84 -15.54
N LYS A 78 1.21 -3.08 -15.32
CA LYS A 78 2.10 -2.61 -16.39
C LYS A 78 2.72 -3.79 -17.15
N HIS A 79 3.21 -4.80 -16.43
CA HIS A 79 3.77 -6.01 -17.05
C HIS A 79 2.74 -6.80 -17.86
N LEU A 80 1.53 -7.00 -17.32
CA LEU A 80 0.46 -7.73 -18.01
C LEU A 80 0.02 -7.03 -19.29
N THR A 81 -0.09 -5.70 -19.25
CA THR A 81 -0.49 -4.88 -20.41
C THR A 81 0.58 -4.92 -21.51
N HIS A 82 1.86 -4.81 -21.14
CA HIS A 82 2.96 -4.88 -22.11
C HIS A 82 3.03 -6.25 -22.79
N ARG A 83 2.86 -7.34 -22.03
CA ARG A 83 2.85 -8.69 -22.59
C ARG A 83 1.71 -8.94 -23.58
N ASP A 84 0.52 -8.34 -23.34
CA ASP A 84 -0.60 -8.44 -24.29
C ASP A 84 -0.28 -7.74 -25.62
N ILE A 85 0.35 -6.56 -25.55
CA ILE A 85 0.78 -5.79 -26.73
C ILE A 85 1.81 -6.58 -27.55
N ASP A 86 2.84 -7.15 -26.91
CA ASP A 86 3.87 -7.93 -27.60
C ASP A 86 3.27 -9.15 -28.32
N VAL A 87 2.36 -9.87 -27.66
CA VAL A 87 1.69 -11.02 -28.29
C VAL A 87 0.85 -10.57 -29.47
N HIS A 88 0.08 -9.48 -29.35
CA HIS A 88 -0.75 -8.99 -30.45
C HIS A 88 0.10 -8.52 -31.64
N GLY A 89 1.19 -7.78 -31.39
CA GLY A 89 2.12 -7.34 -32.42
C GLY A 89 2.78 -8.50 -33.18
N LEU A 90 3.18 -9.56 -32.48
CA LEU A 90 3.72 -10.77 -33.12
C LEU A 90 2.67 -11.50 -33.97
N PHE A 91 1.40 -11.50 -33.56
CA PHE A 91 0.32 -12.09 -34.35
C PHE A 91 -0.01 -11.27 -35.60
N GLU A 92 -0.02 -9.94 -35.50
CA GLU A 92 -0.23 -9.05 -36.65
C GLU A 92 0.92 -9.17 -37.66
N ASP A 93 2.17 -9.22 -37.19
CA ASP A 93 3.36 -9.41 -38.04
C ASP A 93 3.41 -10.79 -38.73
N LEU A 94 2.84 -11.81 -38.09
CA LEU A 94 2.75 -13.17 -38.67
C LEU A 94 1.59 -13.32 -39.69
N MET A 95 0.56 -12.48 -39.59
CA MET A 95 -0.65 -12.54 -40.43
C MET A 95 -0.68 -11.48 -41.55
N GLY A 96 0.29 -10.55 -41.56
CA GLY A 96 0.50 -9.54 -42.62
C GLY A 96 1.52 -9.97 -43.65
#